data_AF-A0A2E0L2X2-F1
#
_entry.id   AF-A0A2E0L2X2-F1
#
_cell.length_a   1.000
_cell.length_b   1.000
_cell.length_c   1.000
_cell.angle_alpha   90.00
_cell.angle_beta   90.00
_cell.angle_gamma   90.00
#
_symmetry.space_group_name_H-M   'P 1'
#
loop_
_entity.id
_entity.type
_entity.pdbx_description
1 polymer ?
#
loop_
_entity_poly.entity_id
_entity_poly.type
_entity_poly.pdbx_seq_one_letter_code
_entity_poly.pdbx_strand_id
1 'polypeptide(L)'
;MSYIKVPYNEMIQRAGIIQQQAELVRAEVTRLDSSVKSVEWMGQRAGRFFDMWEESRPQMLEWAAILEAFATELRQQGERMKRVDESF
;
A
#
# COMPACT_ATOMS: atom_id res chain seq x y z
N MET A 1 11.96 -31.91 -7.22
CA MET A 1 11.20 -30.64 -7.12
C MET A 1 12.20 -29.51 -7.19
N SER A 2 12.16 -28.70 -8.25
CA SER A 2 12.97 -27.47 -8.32
C SER A 2 12.31 -26.47 -7.38
N TYR A 3 12.95 -26.15 -6.25
CA TYR A 3 12.51 -25.03 -5.42
C TYR A 3 12.69 -23.77 -6.26
N ILE A 4 11.58 -23.09 -6.57
CA ILE A 4 11.64 -21.74 -7.15
C ILE A 4 12.31 -20.86 -6.08
N LYS A 5 13.62 -20.72 -6.16
CA LYS A 5 14.38 -19.75 -5.37
C LYS A 5 14.03 -18.39 -5.98
N VAL A 6 13.12 -17.66 -5.36
CA VAL A 6 12.99 -16.23 -5.64
C VAL A 6 14.30 -15.59 -5.17
N PRO A 7 15.09 -14.95 -6.05
CA PRO A 7 16.34 -14.32 -5.64
C PRO A 7 16.07 -13.21 -4.63
N TYR A 8 16.93 -13.07 -3.60
CA TYR A 8 16.76 -12.05 -2.56
C TYR A 8 16.69 -10.63 -3.14
N ASN A 9 17.43 -10.37 -4.23
CA ASN A 9 17.38 -9.09 -4.96
C ASN A 9 15.99 -8.81 -5.53
N GLU A 10 15.32 -9.82 -6.08
CA GLU A 10 13.98 -9.67 -6.64
C GLU A 10 12.95 -9.42 -5.53
N MET A 11 13.09 -10.08 -4.39
CA MET A 11 12.22 -9.85 -3.22
C MET A 11 12.35 -8.40 -2.72
N ILE A 12 13.57 -7.90 -2.55
CA ILE A 12 13.84 -6.54 -2.10
C ILE A 12 13.31 -5.52 -3.11
N GLN A 13 13.53 -5.76 -4.41
CA GLN A 13 13.03 -4.89 -5.47
C GLN A 13 11.50 -4.83 -5.47
N ARG A 14 10.82 -5.98 -5.44
CA ARG A 14 9.35 -6.06 -5.43
C ARG A 14 8.76 -5.43 -4.17
N ALA A 15 9.40 -5.62 -3.01
CA ALA A 15 9.02 -4.93 -1.79
C ALA A 15 9.08 -3.40 -1.94
N GLY A 16 10.10 -2.86 -2.60
CA GLY A 16 10.18 -1.43 -2.92
C GLY A 16 9.00 -0.94 -3.77
N ILE A 17 8.66 -1.68 -4.83
CA ILE A 17 7.54 -1.34 -5.73
C ILE A 17 6.21 -1.34 -4.98
N ILE A 18 5.95 -2.38 -4.17
CA ILE A 18 4.70 -2.50 -3.41
C ILE A 18 4.56 -1.36 -2.40
N GLN A 19 5.66 -1.01 -1.70
CA GLN A 19 5.65 0.11 -0.77
C GLN A 19 5.34 1.45 -1.49
N GLN A 20 5.96 1.69 -2.64
CA GLN A 20 5.68 2.89 -3.43
C GLN A 20 4.22 2.95 -3.89
N GLN A 21 3.64 1.83 -4.30
CA GLN A 21 2.23 1.77 -4.70
C GLN A 21 1.29 2.07 -3.53
N ALA A 22 1.57 1.54 -2.34
CA ALA A 22 0.78 1.82 -1.15
C ALA A 22 0.86 3.31 -0.74
N GLU A 23 2.05 3.92 -0.83
CA GLU A 23 2.23 5.34 -0.58
C GLU A 23 1.44 6.21 -1.57
N LEU A 24 1.46 5.85 -2.86
CA LEU A 24 0.66 6.52 -3.89
C LEU A 24 -0.84 6.45 -3.58
N VAL A 25 -1.36 5.28 -3.20
CA VAL A 25 -2.78 5.12 -2.81
C VAL A 25 -3.11 6.02 -1.62
N ARG A 26 -2.27 6.02 -0.57
CA ARG A 26 -2.50 6.88 0.61
C ARG A 26 -2.51 8.37 0.23
N ALA A 27 -1.56 8.80 -0.60
CA ALA A 27 -1.47 10.18 -1.03
C ALA A 27 -2.69 10.63 -1.84
N GLU A 28 -3.15 9.80 -2.78
CA GLU A 28 -4.35 10.09 -3.58
C GLU A 28 -5.62 10.10 -2.74
N VAL A 29 -5.79 9.14 -1.81
CA VAL A 29 -6.94 9.12 -0.89
C VAL A 29 -6.95 10.37 -0.01
N THR A 30 -5.79 10.78 0.50
CA THR A 30 -5.66 11.99 1.34
C THR A 30 -5.95 13.26 0.56
N ARG A 31 -5.46 13.36 -0.68
CA ARG A 31 -5.77 14.48 -1.57
C ARG A 31 -7.25 14.53 -1.90
N LEU A 32 -7.85 13.40 -2.25
CA LEU A 32 -9.28 13.31 -2.55
C LEU A 32 -10.12 13.69 -1.33
N ASP A 33 -9.75 13.24 -0.12
CA ASP A 33 -10.44 13.62 1.12
C ASP A 33 -10.49 15.14 1.31
N SER A 34 -9.36 15.82 1.06
CA SER A 34 -9.30 17.29 1.14
C SER A 34 -10.23 17.96 0.12
N SER A 35 -10.30 17.43 -1.10
CA SER A 35 -11.22 17.91 -2.15
C SER A 35 -12.67 17.68 -1.75
N VAL A 36 -13.02 16.49 -1.26
CA VAL A 36 -14.38 16.13 -0.82
C VAL A 36 -14.85 17.05 0.31
N LYS A 37 -14.01 17.29 1.32
CA LYS A 37 -14.31 18.22 2.43
C LYS A 37 -14.51 19.67 1.96
N SER A 38 -13.79 20.10 0.92
CA SER A 38 -13.95 21.45 0.36
C SER A 38 -15.29 21.67 -0.38
N VAL A 39 -15.97 20.59 -0.78
CA VAL A 39 -17.24 20.63 -1.52
C VAL A 39 -18.44 20.14 -0.72
N GLU A 40 -18.23 19.76 0.55
CA GLU A 40 -19.25 19.23 1.46
C GLU A 40 -20.45 20.18 1.63
N TRP A 41 -20.23 21.48 1.47
CA TRP A 41 -21.28 22.52 1.50
C TRP A 41 -22.30 22.44 0.35
N MET A 42 -22.05 21.66 -0.71
CA MET A 42 -22.99 21.50 -1.84
C MET A 42 -24.24 20.67 -1.51
N GLY A 43 -24.36 20.11 -0.31
CA GLY A 43 -25.61 19.56 0.25
C GLY A 43 -26.15 18.28 -0.42
N GLN A 44 -27.43 17.96 -0.14
CA GLN A 44 -28.11 16.67 -0.40
C GLN A 44 -27.95 16.07 -1.81
N ARG A 45 -27.62 16.87 -2.84
CA ARG A 45 -27.44 16.38 -4.22
C ARG A 45 -26.31 15.37 -4.38
N ALA A 46 -25.31 15.40 -3.49
CA ALA A 46 -24.18 14.48 -3.50
C ALA A 46 -24.15 13.51 -2.29
N GLY A 47 -25.24 13.41 -1.51
CA GLY A 47 -25.29 12.58 -0.29
C GLY A 47 -24.80 11.14 -0.52
N ARG A 48 -25.27 10.47 -1.58
CA ARG A 48 -24.82 9.10 -1.92
C ARG A 48 -23.32 8.99 -2.17
N PHE A 49 -22.71 10.03 -2.74
CA PHE A 49 -21.27 10.04 -2.98
C PHE A 49 -20.51 10.21 -1.66
N PHE A 50 -20.97 11.09 -0.77
CA PHE A 50 -20.36 11.27 0.56
C PHE A 50 -20.49 10.01 1.42
N ASP A 51 -21.65 9.35 1.41
CA ASP A 51 -21.85 8.08 2.11
C ASP A 51 -20.89 7.00 1.60
N MET A 52 -20.81 6.84 0.27
CA MET A 52 -19.87 5.92 -0.36
C MET A 52 -18.40 6.28 -0.02
N TRP A 53 -18.06 7.57 0.00
CA TRP A 53 -16.72 8.05 0.32
C TRP A 53 -16.33 7.72 1.76
N GLU A 54 -17.19 8.05 2.74
CA GLU A 54 -16.95 7.78 4.15
C GLU A 54 -16.85 6.27 4.45
N GLU A 55 -17.59 5.44 3.72
CA GLU A 55 -17.49 3.98 3.81
C GLU A 55 -16.20 3.43 3.17
N SER A 56 -15.83 3.94 2.00
CA SER A 56 -14.72 3.38 1.19
C SER A 56 -13.35 3.90 1.61
N ARG A 57 -13.24 5.16 2.05
CA ARG A 57 -11.98 5.80 2.47
C ARG A 57 -11.20 4.97 3.49
N PRO A 58 -11.78 4.53 4.63
CA PRO A 58 -11.04 3.75 5.62
C PRO A 58 -10.55 2.41 5.04
N GLN A 59 -11.36 1.76 4.20
CA GLN A 59 -10.98 0.49 3.56
C GLN A 59 -9.77 0.69 2.65
N MET A 60 -9.75 1.72 1.80
CA MET A 60 -8.60 1.99 0.94
C MET A 60 -7.31 2.27 1.73
N LEU A 61 -7.42 2.97 2.86
CA LEU A 61 -6.27 3.22 3.75
C LEU A 61 -5.79 1.94 4.44
N GLU A 62 -6.71 1.08 4.85
CA GLU A 62 -6.40 -0.22 5.43
C GLU A 62 -5.68 -1.12 4.41
N TRP A 63 -6.18 -1.19 3.17
CA TRP A 63 -5.52 -1.90 2.08
C TRP A 63 -4.10 -1.40 1.83
N ALA A 64 -3.89 -0.07 1.83
CA ALA A 64 -2.54 0.50 1.71
C ALA A 64 -1.64 0.07 2.89
N ALA A 65 -2.16 0.07 4.12
CA ALA A 65 -1.40 -0.38 5.29
C ALA A 65 -1.03 -1.88 5.21
N ILE A 66 -1.94 -2.73 4.73
CA ILE A 66 -1.67 -4.16 4.50
C ILE A 66 -0.54 -4.35 3.49
N LEU A 67 -0.56 -3.60 2.39
CA LEU A 67 0.49 -3.66 1.36
C LEU A 67 1.86 -3.22 1.90
N GLU A 68 1.90 -2.18 2.75
CA GLU A 68 3.15 -1.73 3.38
C GLU A 68 3.71 -2.75 4.38
N ALA A 69 2.84 -3.35 5.19
CA ALA A 69 3.25 -4.41 6.11
C ALA A 69 3.84 -5.59 5.34
N PHE A 70 3.16 -6.04 4.29
CA PHE A 70 3.66 -7.10 3.42
C PHE A 70 4.99 -6.75 2.75
N ALA A 71 5.12 -5.54 2.19
CA ALA A 71 6.38 -5.07 1.61
C ALA A 71 7.53 -5.06 2.62
N THR A 72 7.24 -4.63 3.85
CA THR A 72 8.22 -4.61 4.95
C THR A 72 8.70 -6.02 5.28
N GLU A 73 7.79 -6.97 5.44
CA GLU A 73 8.13 -8.37 5.70
C GLU A 73 8.92 -8.98 4.52
N LEU A 74 8.47 -8.76 3.29
CA LEU A 74 9.13 -9.27 2.09
C LEU A 74 10.59 -8.78 1.99
N ARG A 75 10.82 -7.48 2.27
CA ARG A 75 12.17 -6.91 2.32
C ARG A 75 13.01 -7.54 3.43
N GLN A 76 12.46 -7.68 4.63
CA GLN A 76 13.18 -8.30 5.75
C GLN A 76 13.60 -9.73 5.44
N GLN A 77 12.76 -10.51 4.76
CA GLN A 77 13.11 -11.86 4.33
C GLN A 77 14.23 -11.84 3.27
N GLY A 78 14.14 -10.96 2.26
CA GLY A 78 15.21 -10.78 1.28
C GLY A 78 16.55 -10.41 1.92
N GLU A 79 16.56 -9.46 2.86
CA GLU A 79 17.76 -9.04 3.59
C GLU A 79 18.32 -10.13 4.52
N ARG A 80 17.46 -11.00 5.07
CA ARG A 80 17.92 -12.18 5.84
C ARG A 80 18.61 -13.17 4.92
N MET A 81 18.01 -13.49 3.77
CA MET A 81 18.59 -14.41 2.79
C MET A 81 19.93 -13.91 2.26
N LYS A 82 20.01 -12.62 1.91
CA LYS A 82 21.26 -11.99 1.45
C LYS A 82 22.38 -12.15 2.48
N ARG A 83 22.11 -11.86 3.76
CA ARG A 83 23.11 -12.00 4.84
C ARG A 83 23.57 -13.43 5.05
N VAL A 84 22.66 -14.40 4.93
CA VAL A 84 23.01 -15.82 4.99
C VAL A 84 23.94 -16.17 3.83
N ASP A 85 23.58 -15.79 2.60
CA ASP A 85 24.39 -16.06 1.40
C ASP A 85 25.77 -15.38 1.45
N GLU A 86 25.89 -14.16 2.00
CA GLU A 86 27.17 -13.43 2.15
C GLU A 86 28.07 -13.96 3.28
N SER A 87 27.55 -14.80 4.17
CA SER A 87 28.27 -15.35 5.32
C SER A 87 28.92 -16.72 5.09
N PHE A 88 28.72 -17.32 3.90
CA PHE A 88 29.32 -18.57 3.45
C PHE A 88 30.36 -18.33 2.36
#